data_AF-D5XC02-F1
#
_entry.id   AF-D5XC02-F1
#
_cell.length_a   1.000
_cell.length_b   1.000
_cell.length_c   1.000
_cell.angle_alpha   90.00
_cell.angle_beta   90.00
_cell.angle_gamma   90.00
#
_symmetry.space_group_name_H-M   'P 1'
#
loop_
_entity.id
_entity.type
_entity.pdbx_description
1 polymer ?
#
loop_
_entity_poly.entity_id
_entity_poly.type
_entity_poly.pdbx_seq_one_letter_code
_entity_poly.pdbx_strand_id
1 'polypeptide(L)' 'MPLVKVEIFKGKSDTYKKALLNGIHAALVEAIKIPDYDRMQRLYELEPQNFEIAQNKT' A
#
# COMPACT_ATOMS: atom_id res chain seq x y z
N MET A 1 10.33 13.25 -1.57
CA MET A 1 9.77 12.43 -0.48
C MET A 1 8.26 12.46 -0.47
N PRO A 2 7.61 11.68 -1.36
CA PRO A 2 6.19 11.39 -1.24
C PRO A 2 5.95 10.48 -0.02
N LEU A 3 4.93 10.79 0.78
CA LEU A 3 4.47 9.91 1.86
C LEU A 3 3.34 9.03 1.34
N VAL A 4 3.60 7.72 1.25
CA VAL A 4 2.58 6.75 0.83
C VAL A 4 1.89 6.15 2.05
N LYS A 5 0.55 6.24 2.07
CA LYS A 5 -0.31 5.52 3.02
C LYS A 5 -1.06 4.44 2.26
N VAL A 6 -0.93 3.20 2.72
CA VAL A 6 -1.62 2.04 2.16
C VAL A 6 -2.51 1.45 3.25
N GLU A 7 -3.80 1.30 2.95
CA GLU A 7 -4.78 0.68 3.84
C GLU A 7 -5.24 -0.64 3.22
N ILE A 8 -5.09 -1.73 3.97
CA ILE A 8 -5.50 -3.07 3.55
C ILE A 8 -6.31 -3.75 4.66
N PHE A 9 -7.07 -4.77 4.30
CA PHE A 9 -7.62 -5.69 5.28
C PHE A 9 -6.51 -6.47 6.00
N LYS A 10 -6.69 -6.67 7.30
CA LYS A 10 -5.83 -7.50 8.13
C LYS A 10 -5.81 -8.96 7.67
N GLY A 11 -4.71 -9.67 7.98
CA GLY A 11 -4.58 -11.11 7.78
C GLY A 11 -3.82 -11.49 6.52
N LYS A 12 -3.19 -10.52 5.83
CA LYS A 12 -2.30 -10.80 4.71
C LYS A 12 -0.93 -11.26 5.21
N SER A 13 -0.30 -12.17 4.46
CA SER A 13 1.04 -12.67 4.79
C SER A 13 2.11 -11.57 4.67
N ASP A 14 3.24 -11.77 5.34
CA ASP A 14 4.38 -10.86 5.22
C ASP A 14 4.95 -10.81 3.79
N THR A 15 4.89 -11.94 3.07
CA THR A 15 5.28 -12.01 1.65
C THR A 15 4.39 -11.12 0.78
N TYR A 16 3.07 -11.14 1.01
CA TYR A 16 2.13 -10.26 0.33
C TYR A 16 2.42 -8.78 0.63
N LYS A 17 2.58 -8.43 1.92
CA LYS A 17 2.85 -7.05 2.35
C LYS A 17 4.14 -6.51 1.74
N LYS A 18 5.21 -7.30 1.70
CA LYS A 18 6.47 -6.93 1.05
C LYS A 18 6.32 -6.74 -0.46
N ALA A 19 5.63 -7.67 -1.13
CA ALA A 19 5.39 -7.58 -2.57
C ALA A 19 4.60 -6.31 -2.93
N LEU A 20 3.56 -5.97 -2.16
CA LEU A 20 2.77 -4.75 -2.32
C LEU A 20 3.63 -3.48 -2.20
N LEU A 21 4.39 -3.35 -1.11
CA LEU A 21 5.25 -2.18 -0.87
C LEU A 21 6.39 -2.08 -1.88
N ASN A 22 6.88 -3.20 -2.43
CA ASN A 22 7.87 -3.22 -3.51
C ASN A 22 7.24 -2.71 -4.82
N GLY A 23 6.05 -3.20 -5.17
CA GLY A 23 5.35 -2.80 -6.39
C GLY A 23 5.02 -1.31 -6.41
N ILE A 24 4.52 -0.77 -5.30
CA ILE A 24 4.23 0.68 -5.18
C ILE A 24 5.51 1.50 -5.34
N HIS A 25 6.62 1.11 -4.69
CA HIS A 25 7.88 1.81 -4.84
C HIS A 25 8.40 1.79 -6.28
N ALA A 26 8.38 0.63 -6.93
CA ALA A 26 8.79 0.49 -8.32
C ALA A 26 7.98 1.42 -9.24
N ALA A 27 6.66 1.47 -9.05
CA ALA A 27 5.80 2.38 -9.79
C ALA A 27 6.12 3.87 -9.55
N LEU A 28 6.48 4.25 -8.32
CA LEU A 28 6.89 5.63 -8.02
C LEU A 28 8.23 5.99 -8.66
N VAL A 29 9.21 5.10 -8.63
CA VAL A 29 10.50 5.28 -9.29
C VAL A 29 10.30 5.37 -10.81
N GLU A 30 9.44 4.53 -11.37
CA GLU A 30 9.18 4.49 -12.82
C GLU A 30 8.37 5.71 -13.29
N ALA A 31 7.25 6.02 -12.67
CA ALA A 31 6.30 7.02 -13.17
C ALA A 31 6.61 8.44 -12.65
N ILE A 32 7.04 8.56 -11.38
CA ILE A 32 7.26 9.85 -10.70
C ILE A 32 8.75 10.18 -10.61
N LYS A 33 9.64 9.26 -10.99
CA LYS A 33 11.10 9.46 -11.03
C LYS A 33 11.69 9.85 -9.68
N ILE A 34 11.16 9.30 -8.59
CA ILE A 34 11.76 9.47 -7.26
C ILE A 34 13.05 8.65 -7.16
N PRO A 35 14.01 9.04 -6.29
CA PRO A 35 15.19 8.23 -6.00
C PRO A 35 14.82 6.86 -5.42
N ASP A 36 15.62 5.83 -5.70
CA ASP A 36 15.42 4.46 -5.22
C ASP A 36 15.45 4.33 -3.68
N TYR A 37 16.21 5.20 -3.02
CA TYR A 37 16.26 5.23 -1.56
C TYR A 37 15.06 5.95 -0.91
N ASP A 38 14.26 6.69 -1.69
CA ASP A 38 13.10 7.44 -1.20
C ASP A 38 11.91 6.50 -1.02
N ARG A 39 11.88 5.82 0.13
CA ARG A 39 10.91 4.75 0.43
C ARG A 39 10.05 5.02 1.67
N MET A 40 9.46 6.21 1.72
CA MET A 40 8.53 6.58 2.80
C MET A 40 7.14 5.98 2.57
N GLN A 41 6.92 4.74 3.03
CA GLN A 41 5.63 4.04 2.93
C GLN A 41 5.17 3.50 4.29
N ARG A 42 3.86 3.57 4.54
CA ARG A 42 3.21 3.01 5.74
C ARG A 42 2.04 2.13 5.34
N LEU A 43 2.02 0.92 5.88
CA LEU A 43 0.94 -0.03 5.71
C LEU A 43 0.09 -0.07 6.99
N TYR A 44 -1.20 0.15 6.83
CA TYR A 44 -2.19 0.08 7.90
C TYR A 44 -3.12 -1.10 7.62
N GLU A 45 -3.12 -2.06 8.53
CA GLU A 45 -4.02 -3.22 8.48
C GLU A 45 -5.28 -2.89 9.30
N LEU A 46 -6.42 -2.86 8.62
CA LEU A 46 -7.72 -2.57 9.20
C LEU A 46 -8.51 -3.86 9.38
N GLU A 47 -9.19 -3.98 10.52
CA GLU A 47 -10.18 -5.03 10.71
C GLU A 47 -11.36 -4.84 9.73
N PRO A 48 -12.00 -5.91 9.23
CA PRO A 48 -13.09 -5.77 8.27
C PRO A 48 -14.24 -4.88 8.75
N GLN A 49 -14.57 -4.91 10.04
CA GLN A 49 -15.60 -4.03 10.61
C GLN A 49 -15.24 -2.54 10.61
N ASN A 50 -13.96 -2.20 10.43
CA ASN A 50 -13.48 -0.81 10.38
C ASN A 50 -13.28 -0.32 8.93
N PHE A 51 -13.68 -1.14 7.94
CA PHE A 51 -13.48 -0.85 6.53
C PHE A 51 -14.84 -0.88 5.82
N GLU A 52 -15.54 0.25 5.87
CA GLU A 52 -16.85 0.40 5.23
C GLU A 52 -16.70 0.53 3.71
N ILE A 53 -17.39 -0.35 2.97
CA ILE A 53 -17.42 -0.32 1.50
C ILE A 53 -18.88 -0.22 1.07
N ALA A 54 -19.17 0.71 0.15
CA ALA A 54 -20.48 0.81 -0.44
C ALA A 54 -20.83 -0.51 -1.16
N GLN A 55 -21.97 -1.11 -0.79
CA GLN A 55 -22.42 -2.43 -1.27
C GLN A 55 -22.62 -2.50 -2.80
N ASN A 56 -22.67 -1.35 -3.49
CA ASN A 56 -23.06 -1.22 -4.89
C ASN A 56 -21.91 -0.93 -5.86
N LYS A 57 -20.65 -1.20 -5.49
CA LYS A 57 -19.53 -1.13 -6.43
C LYS A 57 -18.89 -2.51 -6.58
N THR A 58 -19.28 -3.21 -7.64
CA THR A 58 -18.61 -4.40 -8.17
C THR A 58 -17.44 -3.99 -9.04
#